data_AF-A0A2E0L944-F1
#
_entry.id   AF-A0A2E0L944-F1
#
_cell.length_a   1.000
_cell.length_b   1.000
_cell.length_c   1.000
_cell.angle_alpha   90.00
_cell.angle_beta   90.00
_cell.angle_gamma   90.00
#
_symmetry.space_group_name_H-M   'P 1'
#
loop_
_entity.id
_entity.type
_entity.pdbx_description
1 polymer ?
#
loop_
_entity_poly.entity_id
_entity_poly.type
_entity_poly.pdbx_seq_one_letter_code
_entity_poly.pdbx_strand_id
1 'polypeptide(L)'
;MAIDYVIDYNCVPKQTLGTDGILERIKGRERAETIIELYRQHGDDRTPSEMGFEMVRTAADGSDETQIIIVQHLLDSADELIPLAPYCDGCPANRTGDPFGCMGRIGYPLSPFGEAWMLNQLPEPTEPLVWLLLRQGILKFKYDGSSVRPLRAAGTTHFSEQRTIQRELGELTVNSDQVFEMTFLLGHIQPNHAGILLLFFNAIHRDMEADEIMNIGTMPPELREQFDFRITVSAEDDPTTAEIKQFLYALYLAWQLDVQMLLDV
;
A
#
# COMPACT_ATOMS: atom_id res chain seq x y z
N MET A 1 -10.90 1.92 -6.93
CA MET A 1 -10.64 1.92 -5.47
C MET A 1 -9.28 1.27 -5.26
N ALA A 2 -8.60 1.60 -4.18
CA ALA A 2 -7.25 1.13 -3.93
C ALA A 2 -6.96 1.17 -2.42
N ILE A 3 -5.91 0.46 -2.01
CA ILE A 3 -5.25 0.67 -0.72
C ILE A 3 -4.20 1.75 -0.94
N ASP A 4 -4.37 2.90 -0.33
CA ASP A 4 -3.37 3.96 -0.37
C ASP A 4 -2.43 3.85 0.83
N TYR A 5 -1.15 4.07 0.60
CA TYR A 5 -0.13 4.02 1.63
C TYR A 5 0.83 5.21 1.54
N VAL A 6 1.30 5.67 2.71
CA VAL A 6 2.19 6.83 2.80
C VAL A 6 3.27 6.57 3.86
N ILE A 7 4.54 6.77 3.49
CA ILE A 7 5.64 6.85 4.46
C ILE A 7 5.49 8.14 5.25
N ASP A 8 5.21 8.10 6.56
CA ASP A 8 4.86 9.28 7.38
C ASP A 8 6.06 10.15 7.79
N TYR A 9 6.95 10.42 6.85
CA TYR A 9 8.09 11.29 7.04
C TYR A 9 7.67 12.76 7.13
N ASN A 10 8.12 13.48 8.16
CA ASN A 10 7.80 14.88 8.38
C ASN A 10 8.58 15.78 7.41
N CYS A 11 7.89 16.40 6.46
CA CYS A 11 8.49 17.25 5.42
C CYS A 11 7.64 18.48 5.11
N VAL A 12 8.25 19.49 4.46
CA VAL A 12 7.60 20.77 4.12
C VAL A 12 6.26 20.60 3.38
N PRO A 13 6.15 19.75 2.33
CA PRO A 13 4.87 19.58 1.65
C PRO A 13 3.75 19.11 2.58
N LYS A 14 4.02 18.12 3.45
CA LYS A 14 3.02 17.60 4.39
C LYS A 14 2.68 18.59 5.51
N GLN A 15 3.63 19.42 5.94
CA GLN A 15 3.34 20.51 6.87
C GLN A 15 2.47 21.60 6.22
N THR A 16 2.58 21.78 4.90
CA THR A 16 1.86 22.82 4.16
C THR A 16 0.43 22.41 3.81
N LEU A 17 0.24 21.20 3.27
CA LEU A 17 -1.04 20.72 2.75
C LEU A 17 -1.67 19.58 3.54
N GLY A 18 -0.95 19.02 4.52
CA GLY A 18 -1.33 17.76 5.17
C GLY A 18 -1.10 16.55 4.25
N THR A 19 -1.05 15.35 4.84
CA THR A 19 -0.91 14.11 4.07
C THR A 19 -2.14 13.87 3.18
N ASP A 20 -3.34 13.97 3.76
CA ASP A 20 -4.60 13.76 3.03
C ASP A 20 -4.79 14.80 1.93
N GLY A 21 -4.46 16.07 2.20
CA GLY A 21 -4.56 17.13 1.21
C GLY A 21 -3.66 16.90 -0.02
N ILE A 22 -2.47 16.31 0.16
CA ILE A 22 -1.61 15.91 -0.96
C ILE A 22 -2.23 14.71 -1.70
N LEU A 23 -2.64 13.67 -0.98
CA LEU A 23 -3.26 12.47 -1.58
C LEU A 23 -4.50 12.82 -2.42
N GLU A 24 -5.37 13.67 -1.90
CA GLU A 24 -6.58 14.12 -2.61
C GLU A 24 -6.24 14.86 -3.90
N ARG A 25 -5.19 15.70 -3.90
CA ARG A 25 -4.73 16.44 -5.10
C ARG A 25 -4.12 15.50 -6.13
N ILE A 26 -3.32 14.52 -5.72
CA ILE A 26 -2.76 13.49 -6.61
C ILE A 26 -3.89 12.68 -7.25
N LYS A 27 -4.80 12.13 -6.43
CA LYS A 27 -5.98 11.38 -6.90
C LYS A 27 -6.88 12.24 -7.78
N GLY A 28 -7.03 13.52 -7.45
CA GLY A 28 -7.80 14.50 -8.21
C GLY A 28 -7.25 14.70 -9.61
N ARG A 29 -5.92 14.86 -9.75
CA ARG A 29 -5.25 14.98 -11.05
C ARG A 29 -5.43 13.73 -11.90
N GLU A 30 -5.17 12.54 -11.36
CA GLU A 30 -5.32 11.28 -12.11
C GLU A 30 -6.77 11.07 -12.60
N ARG A 31 -7.75 11.43 -11.75
CA ARG A 31 -9.17 11.38 -12.13
C ARG A 31 -9.49 12.38 -13.24
N ALA A 32 -8.98 13.60 -13.15
CA ALA A 32 -9.15 14.63 -14.16
C ALA A 32 -8.60 14.16 -15.52
N GLU A 33 -7.38 13.61 -15.54
CA GLU A 33 -6.73 13.08 -16.73
C GLU A 33 -7.53 11.91 -17.35
N THR A 34 -7.98 10.97 -16.52
CA THR A 34 -8.83 9.83 -16.97
C THR A 34 -10.13 10.32 -17.62
N ILE A 35 -10.78 11.33 -17.04
CA ILE A 35 -12.03 11.88 -17.58
C ILE A 35 -11.78 12.61 -18.90
N ILE A 36 -10.71 13.40 -18.98
CA ILE A 36 -10.31 14.08 -20.22
C ILE A 36 -10.09 13.04 -21.32
N GLU A 37 -9.35 11.98 -21.02
CA GLU A 37 -9.10 10.90 -21.98
C GLU A 37 -10.39 10.22 -22.43
N LEU A 38 -11.31 9.94 -21.50
CA LEU A 38 -12.63 9.36 -21.82
C LEU A 38 -13.44 10.26 -22.76
N TYR A 39 -13.45 11.58 -22.54
CA TYR A 39 -14.15 12.52 -23.42
C TYR A 39 -13.53 12.53 -24.82
N ARG A 40 -12.20 12.57 -24.91
CA ARG A 40 -11.47 12.55 -26.19
C ARG A 40 -11.71 11.25 -26.96
N GLN A 41 -11.76 10.10 -26.29
CA GLN A 41 -12.09 8.81 -26.91
C GLN A 41 -13.50 8.80 -27.53
N HIS A 42 -14.43 9.61 -27.02
CA HIS A 42 -15.79 9.76 -27.55
C HIS A 42 -15.92 10.90 -28.58
N GLY A 43 -14.82 11.52 -29.00
CA GLY A 43 -14.81 12.61 -29.98
C GLY A 43 -15.34 13.94 -29.41
N ASP A 44 -15.29 14.12 -28.10
CA ASP A 44 -15.65 15.37 -27.43
C ASP A 44 -14.39 16.23 -27.22
N ASP A 45 -14.38 17.43 -27.81
CA ASP A 45 -13.27 18.39 -27.80
C ASP A 45 -13.44 19.55 -26.81
N ARG A 46 -14.46 19.51 -25.93
CA ARG A 46 -14.67 20.51 -24.86
C ARG A 46 -13.41 20.72 -24.01
N THR A 47 -13.25 21.90 -23.43
CA THR A 47 -12.11 22.18 -22.53
C THR A 47 -12.36 21.60 -21.13
N PRO A 48 -11.32 21.37 -20.30
CA PRO A 48 -11.50 20.86 -18.93
C PRO A 48 -12.44 21.71 -18.05
N SER A 49 -12.59 23.01 -18.35
CA SER A 49 -13.55 23.91 -17.67
C SER A 49 -15.02 23.62 -18.01
N GLU A 50 -15.29 22.90 -19.11
CA GLU A 50 -16.61 22.55 -19.60
C GLU A 50 -16.94 21.06 -19.39
N MET A 51 -15.98 20.30 -18.85
CA MET A 51 -16.16 18.90 -18.48
C MET A 51 -16.56 18.81 -17.00
N GLY A 52 -17.63 18.06 -16.74
CA GLY A 52 -18.09 17.78 -15.40
C GLY A 52 -18.55 16.34 -15.27
N PHE A 53 -18.53 15.82 -14.04
CA PHE A 53 -19.10 14.53 -13.70
C PHE A 53 -19.83 14.63 -12.37
N GLU A 54 -20.86 13.80 -12.22
CA GLU A 54 -21.60 13.68 -10.99
C GLU A 54 -20.90 12.67 -10.07
N MET A 55 -20.50 13.13 -8.90
CA MET A 55 -20.07 12.27 -7.80
C MET A 55 -21.23 12.15 -6.82
N VAL A 56 -21.72 10.92 -6.63
CA VAL A 56 -22.68 10.61 -5.58
C VAL A 56 -21.91 10.18 -4.34
N ARG A 57 -22.08 10.90 -3.23
CA ARG A 57 -21.58 10.52 -1.91
C ARG A 57 -22.77 10.14 -1.03
N THR A 58 -22.75 8.92 -0.50
CA THR A 58 -23.72 8.52 0.52
C THR A 58 -23.24 9.05 1.87
N ALA A 59 -24.00 9.98 2.45
CA ALA A 59 -23.76 10.54 3.77
C ALA A 59 -24.03 9.50 4.87
N ALA A 60 -23.52 9.75 6.08
CA ALA A 60 -23.65 8.84 7.21
C ALA A 60 -25.12 8.60 7.65
N ASP A 61 -26.05 9.46 7.24
CA ASP A 61 -27.49 9.32 7.45
C ASP A 61 -28.21 8.50 6.37
N GLY A 62 -27.47 8.00 5.36
CA GLY A 62 -27.99 7.24 4.24
C GLY A 62 -28.60 8.09 3.13
N SER A 63 -28.47 9.42 3.17
CA SER A 63 -28.83 10.29 2.05
C SER A 63 -27.73 10.33 1.00
N ASP A 64 -28.12 10.37 -0.27
CA ASP A 64 -27.17 10.54 -1.38
C ASP A 64 -27.04 12.03 -1.72
N GLU A 65 -25.84 12.58 -1.56
CA GLU A 65 -25.49 13.91 -2.04
C GLU A 65 -24.81 13.80 -3.42
N THR A 66 -25.49 14.30 -4.45
CA THR A 66 -24.91 14.42 -5.80
C THR A 66 -24.19 15.76 -5.93
N GLN A 67 -22.87 15.72 -6.09
CA GLN A 67 -22.05 16.90 -6.36
C GLN A 67 -21.53 16.84 -7.81
N ILE A 68 -21.77 17.89 -8.58
CA ILE A 68 -21.13 18.06 -9.88
C ILE A 68 -19.72 18.59 -9.64
N ILE A 69 -18.72 17.82 -10.07
CA ILE A 69 -17.30 18.20 -9.99
C ILE A 69 -16.84 18.62 -11.38
N ILE A 70 -16.33 19.84 -11.49
CA ILE A 70 -15.72 20.37 -12.72
C ILE A 70 -14.28 19.89 -12.79
N VAL A 71 -13.87 19.35 -13.95
CA VAL A 71 -12.52 18.79 -14.15
C VAL A 71 -11.43 19.84 -13.92
N GLN A 72 -11.65 21.09 -14.34
CA GLN A 72 -10.71 22.19 -14.11
C GLN A 72 -10.39 22.41 -12.63
N HIS A 73 -11.36 22.31 -11.72
CA HIS A 73 -11.11 22.51 -10.28
C HIS A 73 -10.17 21.44 -9.69
N LEU A 74 -10.21 20.21 -10.24
CA LEU A 74 -9.28 19.15 -9.84
C LEU A 74 -7.85 19.46 -10.31
N LEU A 75 -7.71 19.98 -11.53
CA LEU A 75 -6.41 20.40 -12.07
C LEU A 75 -5.85 21.59 -11.29
N ASP A 76 -6.65 22.62 -11.06
CA ASP A 76 -6.25 23.81 -10.30
C ASP A 76 -5.81 23.44 -8.86
N SER A 77 -6.53 22.52 -8.21
CA SER A 77 -6.14 22.03 -6.88
C SER A 77 -4.82 21.25 -6.93
N ALA A 78 -4.60 20.47 -7.99
CA ALA A 78 -3.36 19.73 -8.20
C ALA A 78 -2.16 20.65 -8.49
N ASP A 79 -2.39 21.82 -9.12
CA ASP A 79 -1.34 22.80 -9.39
C ASP A 79 -0.72 23.37 -8.11
N GLU A 80 -1.42 23.32 -6.97
CA GLU A 80 -0.86 23.65 -5.66
C GLU A 80 0.32 22.73 -5.26
N LEU A 81 0.44 21.55 -5.88
CA LEU A 81 1.57 20.64 -5.66
C LEU A 81 2.84 21.07 -6.42
N ILE A 82 2.71 21.83 -7.50
CA ILE A 82 3.85 22.26 -8.34
C ILE A 82 4.91 23.02 -7.54
N PRO A 83 4.58 24.06 -6.75
CA PRO A 83 5.60 24.78 -5.98
C PRO A 83 6.22 23.94 -4.86
N LEU A 84 5.59 22.82 -4.47
CA LEU A 84 6.06 21.93 -3.41
C LEU A 84 6.92 20.77 -3.93
N ALA A 85 6.82 20.44 -5.22
CA ALA A 85 7.57 19.37 -5.85
C ALA A 85 9.10 19.44 -5.63
N PRO A 86 9.78 20.61 -5.70
CA PRO A 86 11.22 20.69 -5.48
C PRO A 86 11.67 20.27 -4.06
N TYR A 87 10.79 20.28 -3.06
CA TYR A 87 11.14 19.80 -1.71
C TYR A 87 11.24 18.27 -1.64
N CYS A 88 10.80 17.55 -2.68
CA CYS A 88 10.94 16.10 -2.77
C CYS A 88 12.30 15.65 -3.32
N ASP A 89 13.09 16.57 -3.87
CA ASP A 89 14.40 16.27 -4.42
C ASP A 89 15.38 15.87 -3.31
N GLY A 90 15.91 14.64 -3.39
CA GLY A 90 16.80 14.09 -2.37
C GLY A 90 16.10 13.74 -1.04
N CYS A 91 14.77 13.77 -0.97
CA CYS A 91 14.04 13.33 0.21
C CYS A 91 14.24 11.81 0.44
N PRO A 92 14.64 11.36 1.63
CA PRO A 92 14.92 9.94 1.87
C PRO A 92 13.65 9.07 1.85
N ALA A 93 12.48 9.66 2.05
CA ALA A 93 11.20 8.95 1.92
C ALA A 93 10.71 8.89 0.46
N ASN A 94 11.37 9.56 -0.49
CA ASN A 94 11.00 9.54 -1.89
C ASN A 94 11.51 8.26 -2.57
N ARG A 95 10.63 7.26 -2.66
CA ARG A 95 10.99 5.94 -3.21
C ARG A 95 11.07 5.89 -4.74
N THR A 96 10.37 6.76 -5.44
CA THR A 96 10.28 6.72 -6.92
C THR A 96 11.26 7.67 -7.59
N GLY A 97 11.77 8.66 -6.85
CA GLY A 97 12.55 9.77 -7.41
C GLY A 97 11.69 10.89 -8.01
N ASP A 98 10.38 10.67 -8.12
CA ASP A 98 9.42 11.67 -8.61
C ASP A 98 8.83 12.48 -7.45
N PRO A 99 8.28 13.68 -7.69
CA PRO A 99 7.58 14.44 -6.67
C PRO A 99 6.50 13.61 -5.97
N PHE A 100 6.50 13.68 -4.63
CA PHE A 100 5.57 12.94 -3.76
C PHE A 100 5.69 11.40 -3.82
N GLY A 101 6.81 10.85 -4.30
CA GLY A 101 7.04 9.41 -4.37
C GLY A 101 6.97 8.65 -3.04
N CYS A 102 6.91 9.32 -1.89
CA CYS A 102 6.64 8.71 -0.58
C CYS A 102 5.21 8.13 -0.45
N MET A 103 4.33 8.39 -1.42
CA MET A 103 2.94 7.92 -1.47
C MET A 103 2.81 6.83 -2.54
N GLY A 104 1.89 5.91 -2.36
CA GLY A 104 1.60 4.88 -3.34
C GLY A 104 0.25 4.23 -3.12
N ARG A 105 -0.10 3.29 -4.00
CA ARG A 105 -1.36 2.57 -3.94
C ARG A 105 -1.21 1.12 -4.38
N ILE A 106 -2.17 0.30 -3.97
CA ILE A 106 -2.43 -1.05 -4.50
C ILE A 106 -3.86 -1.05 -5.03
N GLY A 107 -4.02 -1.19 -6.35
CA GLY A 107 -5.30 -1.12 -7.03
C GLY A 107 -6.19 -2.32 -6.70
N TYR A 108 -7.47 -2.05 -6.44
CA TYR A 108 -8.48 -3.09 -6.42
C TYR A 108 -9.08 -3.32 -7.82
N PRO A 109 -9.55 -4.55 -8.12
CA PRO A 109 -9.46 -5.74 -7.28
C PRO A 109 -8.06 -6.37 -7.27
N LEU A 110 -7.66 -6.96 -6.14
CA LEU A 110 -6.42 -7.73 -6.03
C LEU A 110 -6.49 -8.98 -6.92
N SER A 111 -5.41 -9.23 -7.66
CA SER A 111 -5.27 -10.41 -8.51
C SER A 111 -4.93 -11.67 -7.68
N PRO A 112 -5.34 -12.87 -8.11
CA PRO A 112 -4.91 -14.11 -7.48
C PRO A 112 -3.39 -14.33 -7.59
N PHE A 113 -2.73 -13.73 -8.58
CA PHE A 113 -1.28 -13.80 -8.75
C PHE A 113 -0.56 -13.01 -7.66
N GLY A 114 -1.01 -11.79 -7.35
CA GLY A 114 -0.50 -10.99 -6.23
C GLY A 114 -0.74 -11.66 -4.88
N GLU A 115 -1.95 -12.22 -4.67
CA GLU A 115 -2.26 -12.98 -3.45
C GLU A 115 -1.35 -14.21 -3.29
N ALA A 116 -1.19 -15.01 -4.35
CA ALA A 116 -0.30 -16.18 -4.34
C ALA A 116 1.16 -15.77 -4.15
N TRP A 117 1.60 -14.67 -4.77
CA TRP A 117 2.96 -14.18 -4.64
C TRP A 117 3.30 -13.83 -3.19
N MET A 118 2.41 -13.12 -2.47
CA MET A 118 2.61 -12.82 -1.05
C MET A 118 2.70 -14.10 -0.20
N LEU A 119 1.81 -15.07 -0.44
CA LEU A 119 1.85 -16.36 0.25
C LEU A 119 3.16 -17.11 0.00
N ASN A 120 3.68 -17.06 -1.23
CA ASN A 120 4.93 -17.71 -1.61
C ASN A 120 6.17 -17.08 -0.97
N GLN A 121 6.08 -15.83 -0.50
CA GLN A 121 7.19 -15.21 0.21
C GLN A 121 7.31 -15.68 1.66
N LEU A 122 6.24 -16.23 2.27
CA LEU A 122 6.25 -16.60 3.69
C LEU A 122 7.37 -17.61 4.03
N PRO A 123 7.93 -17.54 5.25
CA PRO A 123 8.97 -18.45 5.72
C PRO A 123 8.50 -19.90 5.78
N GLU A 124 9.41 -20.81 5.44
CA GLU A 124 9.18 -22.26 5.49
C GLU A 124 9.75 -22.87 6.78
N PRO A 125 9.35 -24.09 7.17
CA PRO A 125 9.92 -24.77 8.34
C PRO A 125 11.45 -24.97 8.32
N THR A 126 12.08 -24.86 7.15
CA THR A 126 13.54 -24.86 6.97
C THR A 126 14.22 -23.59 7.49
N GLU A 127 13.44 -22.53 7.74
CA GLU A 127 13.84 -21.25 8.36
C GLU A 127 13.21 -21.16 9.76
N PRO A 128 13.64 -22.00 10.72
CA PRO A 128 12.83 -22.34 11.90
C PRO A 128 12.49 -21.14 12.79
N LEU A 129 13.41 -20.18 12.96
CA LEU A 129 13.17 -19.01 13.83
C LEU A 129 12.10 -18.08 13.25
N VAL A 130 12.22 -17.73 11.98
CA VAL A 130 11.27 -16.84 11.30
C VAL A 130 9.91 -17.51 11.13
N TRP A 131 9.91 -18.81 10.80
CA TRP A 131 8.68 -19.60 10.73
C TRP A 131 7.97 -19.72 12.09
N LEU A 132 8.71 -19.96 13.18
CA LEU A 132 8.14 -19.98 14.53
C LEU A 132 7.55 -18.61 14.91
N LEU A 133 8.22 -17.52 14.55
CA LEU A 133 7.73 -16.16 14.78
C LEU A 133 6.40 -15.91 14.03
N LEU A 134 6.32 -16.29 12.75
CA LEU A 134 5.08 -16.21 11.97
C LEU A 134 3.96 -17.02 12.61
N ARG A 135 4.23 -18.30 12.94
CA ARG A 135 3.27 -19.20 13.58
C ARG A 135 2.78 -18.63 14.91
N GLN A 136 3.68 -18.11 15.74
CA GLN A 136 3.31 -17.49 17.01
C GLN A 136 2.48 -16.23 16.80
N GLY A 137 2.81 -15.39 15.82
CA GLY A 137 2.05 -14.21 15.44
C GLY A 137 0.60 -14.57 15.10
N ILE A 138 0.42 -15.47 14.13
CA ILE A 138 -0.91 -15.93 13.68
C ILE A 138 -1.73 -16.48 14.85
N LEU A 139 -1.15 -17.36 15.68
CA LEU A 139 -1.88 -17.98 16.79
C LEU A 139 -2.20 -17.00 17.93
N LYS A 140 -1.24 -16.13 18.29
CA LYS A 140 -1.39 -15.21 19.43
C LYS A 140 -2.37 -14.08 19.12
N PHE A 141 -2.28 -13.51 17.92
CA PHE A 141 -3.15 -12.42 17.48
C PHE A 141 -4.44 -12.91 16.82
N LYS A 142 -4.58 -14.23 16.63
CA LYS A 142 -5.76 -14.88 16.05
C LYS A 142 -6.09 -14.35 14.66
N TYR A 143 -5.07 -14.17 13.82
CA TYR A 143 -5.27 -13.86 12.41
C TYR A 143 -5.94 -15.07 11.74
N ASP A 144 -7.25 -15.01 11.55
CA ASP A 144 -8.07 -16.09 11.01
C ASP A 144 -8.77 -15.69 9.69
N GLY A 145 -8.48 -14.49 9.20
CA GLY A 145 -9.01 -13.90 7.99
C GLY A 145 -10.47 -13.46 8.11
N SER A 146 -11.10 -13.56 9.28
CA SER A 146 -12.52 -13.25 9.45
C SER A 146 -12.87 -11.81 9.10
N SER A 147 -11.94 -10.87 9.31
CA SER A 147 -12.10 -9.46 8.93
C SER A 147 -12.09 -9.24 7.42
N VAL A 148 -11.49 -10.15 6.64
CA VAL A 148 -11.36 -10.05 5.17
C VAL A 148 -12.52 -10.73 4.43
N ARG A 149 -13.09 -11.79 5.02
CA ARG A 149 -14.19 -12.55 4.38
C ARG A 149 -15.37 -11.67 3.91
N PRO A 150 -15.82 -10.65 4.65
CA PRO A 150 -16.86 -9.74 4.16
C PRO A 150 -16.44 -8.96 2.91
N LEU A 151 -15.18 -8.51 2.82
CA LEU A 151 -14.63 -7.81 1.67
C LEU A 151 -14.58 -8.72 0.44
N ARG A 152 -14.18 -9.99 0.62
CA ARG A 152 -14.18 -11.00 -0.44
C ARG A 152 -15.59 -11.42 -0.87
N ALA A 153 -16.55 -11.42 0.05
CA ALA A 153 -17.95 -11.71 -0.24
C ALA A 153 -18.68 -10.57 -0.98
N ALA A 154 -18.14 -9.34 -0.96
CA ALA A 154 -18.71 -8.14 -1.60
C ALA A 154 -18.51 -8.09 -3.14
N GLY A 155 -18.45 -9.26 -3.78
CA GLY A 155 -18.25 -9.40 -5.23
C GLY A 155 -16.79 -9.22 -5.66
N THR A 156 -16.58 -8.77 -6.89
CA THR A 156 -15.24 -8.60 -7.48
C THR A 156 -14.63 -7.23 -7.20
N THR A 157 -15.10 -6.57 -6.14
CA THR A 157 -14.76 -5.19 -5.81
C THR A 157 -13.35 -5.09 -5.23
N HIS A 158 -13.02 -5.95 -4.26
CA HIS A 158 -11.73 -5.95 -3.56
C HIS A 158 -10.80 -7.07 -4.02
N PHE A 159 -11.38 -8.23 -4.36
CA PHE A 159 -10.65 -9.41 -4.81
C PHE A 159 -11.24 -9.89 -6.12
N SER A 160 -10.39 -10.25 -7.08
CA SER A 160 -10.86 -10.78 -8.35
C SER A 160 -11.33 -12.24 -8.24
N GLU A 161 -10.81 -12.98 -7.25
CA GLU A 161 -11.21 -14.35 -6.93
C GLU A 161 -11.91 -14.42 -5.56
N GLN A 162 -13.03 -15.14 -5.49
CA GLN A 162 -13.82 -15.30 -4.28
C GLN A 162 -13.32 -16.43 -3.39
N ARG A 163 -12.53 -17.36 -3.94
CA ARG A 163 -11.88 -18.41 -3.16
C ARG A 163 -10.57 -17.90 -2.59
N THR A 164 -10.30 -18.31 -1.36
CA THR A 164 -9.00 -18.05 -0.75
C THR A 164 -7.94 -18.97 -1.34
N ILE A 165 -6.75 -18.42 -1.56
CA ILE A 165 -5.56 -19.21 -1.88
C ILE A 165 -4.92 -19.59 -0.55
N GLN A 166 -4.39 -20.80 -0.46
CA GLN A 166 -3.74 -21.30 0.77
C GLN A 166 -2.40 -21.93 0.46
N ARG A 167 -1.48 -21.84 1.42
CA ARG A 167 -0.17 -22.47 1.40
C ARG A 167 0.04 -23.27 2.68
N GLU A 168 0.53 -24.48 2.53
CA GLU A 168 0.97 -25.33 3.63
C GLU A 168 2.43 -25.02 3.96
N LEU A 169 2.70 -24.64 5.21
CA LEU A 169 4.02 -24.31 5.76
C LEU A 169 4.34 -25.31 6.87
N GLY A 170 4.46 -26.59 6.50
CA GLY A 170 4.57 -27.70 7.45
C GLY A 170 3.25 -28.02 8.13
N GLU A 171 3.18 -27.85 9.45
CA GLU A 171 1.95 -28.06 10.24
C GLU A 171 0.99 -26.86 10.25
N LEU A 172 1.42 -25.72 9.68
CA LEU A 172 0.64 -24.49 9.62
C LEU A 172 0.11 -24.29 8.21
N THR A 173 -1.22 -24.13 8.06
CA THR A 173 -1.83 -23.67 6.81
C THR A 173 -2.14 -22.19 6.93
N VAL A 174 -1.65 -21.38 5.98
CA VAL A 174 -1.91 -19.94 5.91
C VAL A 174 -2.65 -19.64 4.61
N ASN A 175 -3.68 -18.80 4.68
CA ASN A 175 -4.43 -18.37 3.51
C ASN A 175 -4.27 -16.87 3.20
N SER A 176 -4.69 -16.47 2.00
CA SER A 176 -4.53 -15.08 1.54
C SER A 176 -5.33 -14.06 2.35
N ASP A 177 -6.48 -14.45 2.94
CA ASP A 177 -7.23 -13.59 3.86
C ASP A 177 -6.42 -13.28 5.14
N GLN A 178 -5.74 -14.28 5.71
CA GLN A 178 -4.90 -14.07 6.90
C GLN A 178 -3.70 -13.15 6.59
N VAL A 179 -3.08 -13.32 5.42
CA VAL A 179 -1.98 -12.46 4.98
C VAL A 179 -2.45 -11.02 4.77
N PHE A 180 -3.61 -10.84 4.13
CA PHE A 180 -4.20 -9.52 3.92
C PHE A 180 -4.57 -8.86 5.26
N GLU A 181 -5.22 -9.60 6.17
CA GLU A 181 -5.58 -9.12 7.51
C GLU A 181 -4.34 -8.63 8.28
N MET A 182 -3.30 -9.47 8.35
CA MET A 182 -2.06 -9.16 9.05
C MET A 182 -1.33 -7.95 8.45
N THR A 183 -1.48 -7.71 7.15
CA THR A 183 -0.74 -6.65 6.46
C THR A 183 -1.50 -5.32 6.46
N PHE A 184 -2.82 -5.34 6.22
CA PHE A 184 -3.59 -4.13 5.90
C PHE A 184 -4.68 -3.78 6.90
N LEU A 185 -5.21 -4.74 7.69
CA LEU A 185 -6.39 -4.50 8.54
C LEU A 185 -6.07 -4.22 10.01
N LEU A 186 -4.79 -4.05 10.36
CA LEU A 186 -4.36 -3.76 11.74
C LEU A 186 -4.15 -2.26 12.02
N GLY A 187 -4.57 -1.39 11.09
CA GLY A 187 -4.32 0.05 11.12
C GLY A 187 -2.96 0.42 10.53
N HIS A 188 -2.47 1.63 10.84
CA HIS A 188 -1.17 2.10 10.35
C HIS A 188 -0.02 1.21 10.83
N ILE A 189 0.95 0.96 9.94
CA ILE A 189 2.05 0.05 10.23
C ILE A 189 3.16 0.81 10.97
N GLN A 190 3.34 0.49 12.24
CA GLN A 190 4.44 1.03 13.05
C GLN A 190 5.78 0.41 12.64
N PRO A 191 6.94 1.08 12.85
CA PRO A 191 8.26 0.56 12.50
C PRO A 191 8.52 -0.87 13.00
N ASN A 192 8.10 -1.18 14.23
CA ASN A 192 8.26 -2.51 14.80
C ASN A 192 7.55 -3.60 13.98
N HIS A 193 6.33 -3.30 13.52
CA HIS A 193 5.55 -4.23 12.70
C HIS A 193 6.13 -4.29 11.27
N ALA A 194 6.61 -3.16 10.75
CA ALA A 194 7.26 -3.10 9.44
C ALA A 194 8.45 -4.06 9.34
N GLY A 195 9.36 -4.05 10.31
CA GLY A 195 10.51 -4.97 10.34
C GLY A 195 10.09 -6.45 10.32
N ILE A 196 9.04 -6.81 11.05
CA ILE A 196 8.49 -8.18 11.09
C ILE A 196 7.89 -8.56 9.73
N LEU A 197 7.09 -7.69 9.12
CA LEU A 197 6.51 -7.95 7.80
C LEU A 197 7.58 -8.07 6.72
N LEU A 198 8.61 -7.23 6.73
CA LEU A 198 9.73 -7.30 5.80
C LEU A 198 10.47 -8.65 5.90
N LEU A 199 10.65 -9.15 7.13
CA LEU A 199 11.22 -10.47 7.37
C LEU A 199 10.27 -11.59 6.86
N PHE A 200 8.98 -11.50 7.15
CA PHE A 200 7.96 -12.47 6.71
C PHE A 200 7.78 -12.52 5.20
N PHE A 201 7.99 -11.42 4.49
CA PHE A 201 7.88 -11.39 3.02
C PHE A 201 9.24 -11.50 2.30
N ASN A 202 10.31 -11.87 3.03
CA ASN A 202 11.66 -12.03 2.47
C ASN A 202 12.15 -10.76 1.74
N ALA A 203 11.65 -9.59 2.17
CA ALA A 203 12.03 -8.29 1.65
C ALA A 203 13.44 -7.91 2.11
N ILE A 204 13.84 -8.40 3.29
CA ILE A 204 15.20 -8.40 3.82
C ILE A 204 15.67 -9.85 4.00
N HIS A 205 16.98 -10.06 4.16
CA HIS A 205 17.52 -11.42 4.36
C HIS A 205 17.04 -12.02 5.69
N ARG A 206 16.90 -13.34 5.73
CA ARG A 206 16.48 -14.12 6.92
C ARG A 206 17.62 -14.89 7.57
N ASP A 207 18.76 -14.98 6.89
CA ASP A 207 19.97 -15.60 7.40
C ASP A 207 20.65 -14.62 8.36
N MET A 208 20.09 -14.58 9.57
CA MET A 208 20.39 -13.61 10.62
C MET A 208 20.58 -14.35 11.93
N GLU A 209 21.33 -13.76 12.85
CA GLU A 209 21.44 -14.30 14.20
C GLU A 209 20.11 -14.16 14.94
N ALA A 210 19.86 -15.08 15.88
CA ALA A 210 18.58 -15.11 16.61
C ALA A 210 18.27 -13.79 17.32
N ASP A 211 19.29 -13.13 17.86
CA ASP A 211 19.15 -11.83 18.51
C ASP A 211 18.73 -10.73 17.54
N GLU A 212 19.20 -10.77 16.29
CA GLU A 212 18.80 -9.79 15.28
C GLU A 212 17.35 -10.00 14.85
N ILE A 213 16.93 -11.26 14.65
CA ILE A 213 15.53 -11.60 14.33
C ILE A 213 14.58 -11.15 15.44
N MET A 214 14.92 -11.42 16.70
CA MET A 214 14.09 -11.07 17.85
C MET A 214 13.98 -9.57 18.08
N ASN A 215 14.99 -8.81 17.66
CA ASN A 215 15.04 -7.36 17.81
C ASN A 215 14.72 -6.60 16.52
N ILE A 216 14.35 -7.27 15.42
CA ILE A 216 14.18 -6.62 14.10
C ILE A 216 13.23 -5.42 14.13
N GLY A 217 12.16 -5.54 14.91
CA GLY A 217 11.19 -4.46 15.08
C GLY A 217 11.73 -3.28 15.87
N THR A 218 12.48 -3.52 16.94
CA THR A 218 12.96 -2.50 17.87
C THR A 218 14.42 -2.07 17.62
N MET A 219 15.03 -2.58 16.56
CA MET A 219 16.42 -2.31 16.20
C MET A 219 16.62 -0.80 15.95
N PRO A 220 17.68 -0.16 16.46
CA PRO A 220 17.98 1.24 16.16
C PRO A 220 18.19 1.48 14.66
N PRO A 221 17.78 2.63 14.10
CA PRO A 221 17.90 2.93 12.66
C PRO A 221 19.31 2.76 12.09
N GLU A 222 20.34 3.09 12.86
CA GLU A 222 21.74 2.98 12.43
C GLU A 222 22.18 1.55 12.15
N LEU A 223 21.54 0.57 12.80
CA LEU A 223 21.78 -0.85 12.56
C LEU A 223 20.90 -1.40 11.44
N ARG A 224 19.87 -0.67 11.01
CA ARG A 224 18.98 -1.12 9.92
C ARG A 224 19.68 -1.00 8.55
N GLU A 225 20.69 -0.13 8.42
CA GLU A 225 21.43 0.09 7.17
C GLU A 225 22.13 -1.17 6.63
N GLN A 226 22.42 -2.16 7.48
CA GLN A 226 23.02 -3.43 7.05
C GLN A 226 22.04 -4.37 6.31
N PHE A 227 20.75 -4.06 6.31
CA PHE A 227 19.72 -4.88 5.68
C PHE A 227 19.38 -4.36 4.30
N ASP A 228 19.91 -5.01 3.28
CA ASP A 228 19.55 -4.70 1.89
C ASP A 228 18.13 -5.17 1.55
N PHE A 229 17.40 -4.32 0.82
CA PHE A 229 16.12 -4.70 0.22
C PHE A 229 16.34 -5.64 -0.97
N ARG A 230 15.67 -6.80 -0.98
CA ARG A 230 15.95 -7.90 -1.93
C ARG A 230 14.94 -8.03 -3.06
N ILE A 231 13.77 -7.43 -2.91
CA ILE A 231 12.66 -7.62 -3.84
C ILE A 231 12.81 -6.65 -5.02
N THR A 232 12.63 -7.15 -6.23
CA THR A 232 12.67 -6.35 -7.45
C THR A 232 11.37 -6.52 -8.23
N VAL A 233 10.89 -5.40 -8.79
CA VAL A 233 9.77 -5.43 -9.74
C VAL A 233 10.28 -5.96 -11.07
N SER A 234 9.57 -6.93 -11.61
CA SER A 234 9.84 -7.57 -12.90
C SER A 234 8.84 -7.09 -13.94
N ALA A 235 9.24 -7.09 -15.21
CA ALA A 235 8.32 -6.85 -16.33
C ALA A 235 7.26 -7.95 -16.49
N GLU A 236 7.47 -9.11 -15.86
CA GLU A 236 6.52 -10.24 -15.85
C GLU A 236 5.51 -10.16 -14.68
N ASP A 237 5.70 -9.22 -13.75
CA ASP A 237 4.77 -9.05 -12.64
C ASP A 237 3.42 -8.55 -13.16
N ASP A 238 2.34 -9.16 -12.69
CA ASP A 238 1.02 -8.56 -12.87
C ASP A 238 0.92 -7.26 -12.04
N PRO A 239 -0.02 -6.36 -12.38
CA PRO A 239 -0.15 -5.07 -11.69
C PRO A 239 -0.20 -5.18 -10.17
N THR A 240 -0.97 -6.13 -9.63
CA THR A 240 -1.09 -6.31 -8.17
C THR A 240 0.25 -6.75 -7.56
N THR A 241 0.96 -7.70 -8.18
CA THR A 241 2.28 -8.12 -7.70
C THR A 241 3.28 -6.96 -7.72
N ALA A 242 3.34 -6.20 -8.82
CA ALA A 242 4.24 -5.05 -8.93
C ALA A 242 3.95 -4.00 -7.85
N GLU A 243 2.68 -3.69 -7.60
CA GLU A 243 2.26 -2.72 -6.58
C GLU A 243 2.55 -3.20 -5.15
N ILE A 244 2.35 -4.50 -4.86
CA ILE A 244 2.72 -5.08 -3.55
C ILE A 244 4.24 -5.01 -3.33
N LYS A 245 5.05 -5.26 -4.35
CA LYS A 245 6.51 -5.13 -4.24
C LYS A 245 6.93 -3.68 -3.98
N GLN A 246 6.28 -2.72 -4.64
CA GLN A 246 6.48 -1.29 -4.39
C GLN A 246 6.05 -0.89 -2.98
N PHE A 247 4.95 -1.45 -2.49
CA PHE A 247 4.49 -1.29 -1.11
C PHE A 247 5.53 -1.82 -0.11
N LEU A 248 6.09 -3.01 -0.33
CA LEU A 248 7.14 -3.55 0.54
C LEU A 248 8.41 -2.70 0.51
N TYR A 249 8.73 -2.07 -0.63
CA TYR A 249 9.84 -1.11 -0.69
C TYR A 249 9.55 0.17 0.09
N ALA A 250 8.31 0.69 0.01
CA ALA A 250 7.89 1.81 0.83
C ALA A 250 7.92 1.48 2.34
N LEU A 251 7.48 0.27 2.70
CA LEU A 251 7.54 -0.26 4.06
C LEU A 251 8.99 -0.38 4.56
N TYR A 252 9.89 -0.83 3.68
CA TYR A 252 11.32 -0.88 3.97
C TYR A 252 11.90 0.51 4.27
N LEU A 253 11.58 1.52 3.45
CA LEU A 253 12.02 2.89 3.71
C LEU A 253 11.42 3.48 4.98
N ALA A 254 10.13 3.23 5.26
CA ALA A 254 9.49 3.65 6.51
C ALA A 254 10.20 3.01 7.73
N TRP A 255 10.52 1.72 7.64
CA TRP A 255 11.30 1.02 8.64
C TRP A 255 12.72 1.58 8.77
N GLN A 256 13.46 1.84 7.68
CA GLN A 256 14.79 2.46 7.78
C GLN A 256 14.75 3.84 8.45
N LEU A 257 13.71 4.64 8.17
CA LEU A 257 13.55 6.00 8.69
C LEU A 257 12.90 6.09 10.07
N ASP A 258 12.52 4.97 10.66
CA ASP A 258 11.81 4.90 11.95
C ASP A 258 10.50 5.69 11.99
N VAL A 259 9.78 5.69 10.87
CA VAL A 259 8.47 6.34 10.76
C VAL A 259 7.39 5.31 10.49
N GLN A 260 6.17 5.59 10.92
CA GLN A 260 5.03 4.76 10.59
C GLN A 260 4.69 4.87 9.10
N MET A 261 4.03 3.84 8.58
CA MET A 261 3.37 3.88 7.28
C MET A 261 1.86 3.99 7.48
N LEU A 262 1.30 5.08 6.97
CA LEU A 262 -0.14 5.31 6.97
C LEU A 262 -0.79 4.42 5.92
N LEU A 263 -2.00 3.95 6.22
CA LEU A 263 -2.81 3.08 5.39
C LEU A 263 -4.24 3.62 5.33
N ASP A 264 -4.81 3.63 4.13
CA ASP A 264 -6.22 3.87 3.83
C ASP A 264 -6.71 2.71 2.95
N VAL A 265 -7.54 1.82 3.50
CA VAL A 265 -7.81 0.44 3.00
C VAL A 265 -9.27 0.22 2.63
#